data_AF-A0A2D7ZL22-F1
#
_entry.id   AF-A0A2D7ZL22-F1
#
_cell.length_a   1.000
_cell.length_b   1.000
_cell.length_c   1.000
_cell.angle_alpha   90.00
_cell.angle_beta   90.00
_cell.angle_gamma   90.00
#
_symmetry.space_group_name_H-M   'P 1'
#
loop_
_entity.id
_entity.type
_entity.pdbx_description
1 polymer ?
#
loop_
_entity_poly.entity_id
_entity_poly.type
_entity_poly.pdbx_seq_one_letter_code
_entity_poly.pdbx_strand_id
1 'polypeptide(L)'
;MVSSLGPLPEPKSPSIAFVLGLCFGALGVAIYLKSAKDFFVCMGLFIAASILLPGIGSVLGWLFAPCYGAYRAYSSNEQLGL
;
A
#
# COMPACT_ATOMS: atom_id res chain seq x y z
N MET A 1 -5.31 10.65 -5.32
CA MET A 1 -6.03 9.39 -5.01
C MET A 1 -5.81 8.95 -3.56
N VAL A 2 -4.58 8.87 -3.06
CA VAL A 2 -4.30 8.51 -1.64
C VAL A 2 -4.75 9.59 -0.65
N SER A 3 -4.58 10.87 -0.98
CA SER A 3 -4.93 12.01 -0.11
C SER A 3 -6.44 12.09 0.20
N SER A 4 -7.28 11.45 -0.61
CA SER A 4 -8.73 11.40 -0.45
C SER A 4 -9.22 10.27 0.47
N LEU A 5 -8.33 9.36 0.89
CA LEU A 5 -8.68 8.22 1.76
C LEU A 5 -8.83 8.61 3.25
N GLY A 6 -8.60 9.88 3.60
CA GLY A 6 -8.60 10.38 4.97
C GLY A 6 -7.41 9.84 5.79
N PRO A 7 -7.19 10.35 7.00
CA PRO A 7 -6.17 9.81 7.88
C PRO A 7 -6.55 8.39 8.37
N LEU A 8 -5.54 7.56 8.58
CA LEU A 8 -5.67 6.28 9.27
C LEU A 8 -6.03 6.51 10.75
N PRO A 9 -6.62 5.51 11.44
CA PRO A 9 -7.08 5.66 12.83
C PRO A 9 -5.96 5.95 13.82
N GLU A 10 -4.74 5.54 13.50
CA GLU A 10 -3.56 5.62 14.35
C GLU A 10 -2.35 5.98 13.48
N PRO A 11 -1.36 6.72 14.02
CA PRO A 11 -0.11 6.91 13.33
C PRO A 11 0.58 5.57 13.06
N LYS A 12 1.10 5.41 11.85
CA LYS A 12 1.77 4.17 11.40
C LYS A 12 3.18 4.48 10.96
N SER A 13 4.10 3.55 11.20
CA SER A 13 5.48 3.69 10.74
C SER A 13 5.55 3.41 9.25
N PRO A 14 6.05 4.36 8.42
CA PRO A 14 6.23 4.13 6.99
C PRO A 14 7.17 2.97 6.69
N SER A 15 8.23 2.81 7.48
CA SER A 15 9.22 1.74 7.33
C SER A 15 8.61 0.36 7.59
N ILE A 16 7.76 0.22 8.62
CA ILE A 16 7.08 -1.05 8.90
C ILE A 16 6.06 -1.36 7.79
N ALA A 17 5.32 -0.36 7.31
CA ALA A 17 4.41 -0.54 6.19
C ALA A 17 5.14 -0.99 4.91
N PHE A 18 6.34 -0.45 4.66
CA PHE A 18 7.21 -0.88 3.57
C PHE A 18 7.62 -2.36 3.70
N VAL A 19 8.19 -2.75 4.85
CA VAL A 19 8.68 -4.12 5.05
C VAL A 19 7.52 -5.13 4.96
N LEU A 20 6.37 -4.83 5.57
CA LEU A 20 5.20 -5.70 5.50
C LEU A 20 4.63 -5.80 4.09
N GLY A 21 4.62 -4.70 3.34
CA GLY A 21 4.22 -4.72 1.93
C GLY A 21 5.19 -5.48 1.04
N LEU A 22 6.49 -5.48 1.35
CA LEU A 22 7.49 -6.22 0.57
C LEU A 22 7.38 -7.72 0.81
N CYS A 23 7.21 -8.13 2.07
CA CYS A 23 7.14 -9.54 2.46
C CYS A 23 5.78 -10.19 2.16
N PHE A 24 4.68 -9.45 2.35
CA PHE A 24 3.32 -10.01 2.28
C PHE A 24 2.43 -9.31 1.24
N GLY A 25 2.97 -8.39 0.45
CA GLY A 25 2.24 -7.73 -0.63
C GLY A 25 1.07 -6.87 -0.15
N ALA A 26 -0.01 -6.88 -0.94
CA ALA A 26 -1.24 -6.16 -0.65
C ALA A 26 -1.86 -6.55 0.71
N LEU A 27 -1.73 -7.82 1.11
CA LEU A 27 -2.28 -8.33 2.36
C LEU A 27 -1.54 -7.73 3.57
N GLY A 28 -0.21 -7.69 3.53
CA GLY A 28 0.61 -7.10 4.60
C GLY A 28 0.29 -5.63 4.85
N VAL A 29 0.17 -4.86 3.77
CA VAL A 29 -0.22 -3.44 3.84
C VAL A 29 -1.61 -3.30 4.43
N ALA A 30 -2.58 -4.06 3.94
CA ALA A 30 -3.97 -3.96 4.39
C ALA A 30 -4.16 -4.30 5.87
N ILE A 31 -3.49 -5.35 6.36
CA ILE A 31 -3.52 -5.74 7.78
C ILE A 31 -2.87 -4.65 8.63
N TYR A 32 -1.69 -4.15 8.24
CA TYR A 32 -0.97 -3.17 9.03
C TYR A 32 -1.71 -1.82 9.13
N LEU A 33 -2.25 -1.36 8.01
CA LEU A 33 -3.02 -0.13 7.93
C LEU A 33 -4.47 -0.31 8.41
N LYS A 34 -4.89 -1.54 8.75
CA LYS A 34 -6.26 -1.91 9.16
C LYS A 34 -7.33 -1.41 8.17
N SER A 35 -7.07 -1.57 6.87
CA SER A 35 -7.90 -0.97 5.82
C SER A 35 -8.10 -1.90 4.61
N ALA A 36 -9.35 -2.32 4.41
CA ALA A 36 -9.73 -3.14 3.27
C ALA A 36 -9.66 -2.36 1.94
N LYS A 37 -9.80 -1.03 1.96
CA LYS A 37 -9.68 -0.21 0.75
C LYS A 37 -8.25 -0.27 0.18
N ASP A 38 -7.27 -0.18 1.07
CA ASP A 38 -5.85 -0.25 0.71
C ASP A 38 -5.49 -1.64 0.13
N PHE A 39 -6.15 -2.72 0.59
CA PHE A 39 -6.04 -4.05 -0.02
C PHE A 39 -6.46 -4.03 -1.50
N PHE A 40 -7.66 -3.53 -1.79
CA PHE A 40 -8.20 -3.52 -3.16
C PHE A 40 -7.41 -2.60 -4.09
N VAL A 41 -6.84 -1.51 -3.57
CA VAL A 41 -5.95 -0.64 -4.36
C VAL A 41 -4.69 -1.40 -4.77
N CYS A 42 -3.97 -1.99 -3.81
CA CYS A 42 -2.76 -2.74 -4.10
C CYS A 42 -3.03 -3.98 -4.97
N MET A 43 -4.07 -4.74 -4.65
CA MET A 43 -4.43 -5.96 -5.39
C MET A 43 -4.95 -5.65 -6.80
N GLY A 44 -5.78 -4.61 -6.94
CA GLY A 44 -6.27 -4.18 -8.25
C GLY A 44 -5.13 -3.73 -9.16
N LEU A 45 -4.16 -3.00 -8.62
CA LEU A 45 -2.98 -2.57 -9.38
C LEU A 45 -2.06 -3.75 -9.71
N PHE A 46 -1.92 -4.73 -8.81
CA PHE A 46 -1.19 -5.96 -9.09
C PHE A 46 -1.82 -6.77 -10.23
N ILE A 47 -3.14 -6.97 -10.20
CA ILE A 47 -3.88 -7.70 -11.25
C ILE A 47 -3.79 -6.93 -12.57
N ALA A 48 -4.05 -5.62 -12.57
CA ALA A 48 -3.97 -4.79 -13.76
C ALA A 48 -2.57 -4.81 -14.37
N ALA A 49 -1.52 -4.64 -13.56
CA ALA A 49 -0.14 -4.71 -14.03
C ALA A 49 0.19 -6.09 -14.62
N SER A 50 -0.25 -7.17 -13.97
CA SER A 50 -0.02 -8.55 -14.42
C SER A 50 -0.68 -8.85 -15.77
N ILE A 51 -1.85 -8.27 -16.04
CA ILE A 51 -2.56 -8.44 -17.33
C ILE A 51 -1.92 -7.58 -18.42
N LEU A 52 -1.58 -6.32 -18.11
CA LEU A 52 -1.08 -5.36 -19.09
C LEU A 52 0.38 -5.60 -19.49
N LEU A 53 1.19 -6.17 -18.59
CA LEU A 53 2.63 -6.38 -18.79
C LEU A 53 2.98 -7.86 -18.52
N PRO A 54 2.77 -8.75 -19.51
CA PRO A 54 3.11 -10.16 -19.36
C PRO A 54 4.58 -10.34 -18.97
N GLY A 55 4.85 -11.16 -17.96
CA GLY A 55 6.20 -11.43 -17.45
C GLY A 55 6.65 -10.51 -16.31
N ILE A 56 6.65 -9.18 -16.50
CA ILE A 56 7.20 -8.24 -15.50
C ILE A 56 6.13 -7.56 -14.64
N GLY A 57 4.88 -7.55 -15.08
CA GLY A 57 3.78 -6.85 -14.42
C GLY A 57 3.50 -7.33 -13.00
N SER A 58 3.65 -8.63 -12.74
CA SER A 58 3.50 -9.21 -11.40
C SER A 58 4.57 -8.70 -10.44
N VAL A 59 5.82 -8.56 -10.89
CA VAL A 59 6.91 -8.02 -10.07
C VAL A 59 6.67 -6.55 -9.75
N LEU A 60 6.30 -5.75 -10.75
CA LEU A 60 5.99 -4.32 -10.56
C LEU A 60 4.77 -4.11 -9.65
N GLY A 61 3.72 -4.91 -9.84
CA GLY A 61 2.55 -4.91 -8.99
C GLY A 61 2.87 -5.31 -7.56
N TRP A 62 3.79 -6.26 -7.36
CA TRP A 62 4.22 -6.67 -6.04
C TRP A 62 5.00 -5.57 -5.34
N LEU A 63 5.96 -4.95 -6.03
CA LEU A 63 6.78 -3.84 -5.52
C LEU A 63 5.97 -2.54 -5.33
N PHE A 64 4.79 -2.43 -5.93
CA PHE A 64 3.89 -1.33 -5.66
C PHE A 64 3.37 -1.35 -4.22
N ALA A 65 3.04 -2.53 -3.67
CA ALA A 65 2.51 -2.65 -2.32
C ALA A 65 3.41 -2.02 -1.22
N PRO A 66 4.72 -2.30 -1.11
CA PRO A 66 5.58 -1.68 -0.10
C PRO A 66 5.68 -0.16 -0.27
N CYS A 67 5.83 0.33 -1.50
CA CYS A 67 5.89 1.77 -1.78
C CYS A 67 4.58 2.48 -1.42
N TYR A 68 3.44 1.88 -1.79
CA TYR A 68 2.11 2.38 -1.46
C TYR A 68 1.88 2.41 0.05
N GLY A 69 2.20 1.31 0.75
CA GLY A 69 2.05 1.23 2.20
C GLY A 69 2.86 2.29 2.95
N ALA A 70 4.12 2.48 2.55
CA ALA A 70 4.99 3.51 3.12
C ALA A 70 4.44 4.92 2.88
N TYR A 71 4.09 5.23 1.62
CA TYR A 71 3.53 6.53 1.26
C TYR A 71 2.19 6.80 1.96
N ARG A 72 1.32 5.79 2.07
CA ARG A 72 0.03 5.89 2.75
C ARG A 72 0.18 6.18 4.23
N ALA A 73 1.12 5.51 4.90
CA ALA A 73 1.46 5.77 6.30
C ALA A 73 2.04 7.18 6.48
N TYR A 74 2.99 7.59 5.64
CA TYR A 74 3.58 8.93 5.68
C TYR A 74 2.52 10.03 5.50
N SER A 75 1.74 9.95 4.41
CA SER A 75 0.70 10.94 4.11
C SER A 75 -0.39 10.97 5.19
N SER A 76 -0.70 9.83 5.82
CA SER A 76 -1.62 9.81 6.95
C SER A 76 -1.06 10.51 8.19
N ASN A 77 0.22 10.33 8.50
CA ASN A 77 0.84 10.98 9.66
C ASN A 77 0.90 12.49 9.46
N GLU A 78 1.23 12.95 8.24
CA GLU A 78 1.24 14.36 7.87
C GLU A 78 -0.16 14.99 8.04
N GLN A 79 -1.23 14.28 7.66
CA GLN A 79 -2.62 14.70 7.89
C GLN A 79 -3.02 14.74 9.38
N LEU A 80 -2.33 13.98 10.23
CA LEU A 80 -2.51 13.99 11.69
C LEU A 80 -1.62 15.05 12.38
N GLY A 81 -0.77 15.77 11.63
CA GLY A 81 0.13 16.79 12.16
C GLY A 81 1.39 16.24 12.86
N LEU A 82 1.82 15.03 12.50
CA LEU A 82 3.02 14.34 12.99
C LEU A 82 4.12 14.33 11.92
#